data_AF-A0A7M4FSP2-F1
#
_entry.id   AF-A0A7M4FSP2-F1
#
_cell.length_a   1.000
_cell.length_b   1.000
_cell.length_c   1.000
_cell.angle_alpha   90.00
_cell.angle_beta   90.00
_cell.angle_gamma   90.00
#
_symmetry.space_group_name_H-M   'P 1'
#
loop_
_entity.id
_entity.type
_entity.pdbx_description
1 polymer ?
#
loop_
_entity_poly.entity_id
_entity_poly.type
_entity_poly.pdbx_seq_one_letter_code
_entity_poly.pdbx_strand_id
1 'polypeptide(L)'
;WFPHGPEKPSASEEAELCSQEKAEWENLNKLLMRHGLKPVSLATPRNSKNLTVLDKHSSLGIRLALKTLVEDTERQQKMMQGLIQANRQLREEVRLERGRASRQEQHANDLEKTVENIKSKICQLEDETIAKVCQQQNQVKELQKDQHVSQVTLIHYLGIETEETIAHLQKEIYKAGVEEQERITTQNKMFCQFCKQALFQSFQNQLIETKARNEQLQHENINFKKELETRPTVQELKLYKHQVKKLEKTLKKNIKSREFIMGEKIKENKESEIITEDQLQAVCRQYLQVLSSIDSVLSSPRAPPLIYKRSKGPIQNGIKENGQECGFEHLPPTVEMWADQIMALKDLYRSLRKLSQELVPWHTIDIQDNSEWPRVEDLQFIVDAILEEIENREKNSQIPSLQTLYAIVSHFQKLFDVSSLYGVYPRMNEVYTKLGEMTNAMRNLHDLLELDSSAPPTVLVDTVGKLCNIINENVTEQVEQLLGTQDILSIISKLEEHEYFFPAFQALIQDLLCVLGKSFSTIDEKSLNTK
;
A
#
# COMPACT_ATOMS: atom_id res chain seq x y z
N TRP A 1 88.73 92.12 -5.07
CA TRP A 1 87.61 92.86 -5.69
C TRP A 1 86.34 92.10 -5.36
N PHE A 2 85.54 92.62 -4.44
CA PHE A 2 84.26 92.02 -4.02
C PHE A 2 83.16 92.49 -4.97
N PRO A 3 82.31 91.61 -5.53
CA PRO A 3 81.14 92.03 -6.30
C PRO A 3 79.96 92.36 -5.37
N HIS A 4 79.42 93.55 -5.60
CA HIS A 4 78.05 94.04 -5.38
C HIS A 4 77.10 93.24 -4.47
N GLY A 5 76.79 93.84 -3.32
CA GLY A 5 75.54 93.60 -2.58
C GLY A 5 74.33 94.23 -3.30
N PRO A 6 73.09 93.84 -2.91
CA PRO A 6 71.88 94.11 -3.68
C PRO A 6 71.54 95.60 -3.75
N GLU A 7 71.11 96.04 -4.94
CA GLU A 7 70.66 97.39 -5.24
C GLU A 7 69.51 97.82 -4.30
N LYS A 8 69.58 99.06 -3.79
CA LYS A 8 68.47 99.69 -3.06
C LYS A 8 67.36 100.05 -4.05
N PRO A 9 66.09 99.75 -3.73
CA PRO A 9 64.96 100.10 -4.59
C PRO A 9 64.81 101.62 -4.74
N SER A 10 64.30 102.04 -5.90
CA SER A 10 64.07 103.44 -6.23
C SER A 10 62.86 104.00 -5.46
N ALA A 11 62.84 105.32 -5.18
CA ALA A 11 61.76 105.97 -4.42
C ALA A 11 60.36 105.82 -5.05
N SER A 12 60.27 105.48 -6.33
CA SER A 12 59.02 105.16 -7.04
C SER A 12 58.48 103.77 -6.63
N GLU A 13 59.36 102.78 -6.48
CA GLU A 13 58.98 101.40 -6.13
C GLU A 13 58.53 101.30 -4.66
N GLU A 14 59.13 102.07 -3.75
CA GLU A 14 58.70 102.11 -2.35
C GLU A 14 57.28 102.71 -2.17
N ALA A 15 56.92 103.72 -2.98
CA ALA A 15 55.59 104.35 -2.93
C ALA A 15 54.49 103.41 -3.49
N GLU A 16 54.81 102.64 -4.52
CA GLU A 16 53.91 101.67 -5.14
C GLU A 16 53.66 100.47 -4.22
N LEU A 17 54.72 99.95 -3.58
CA LEU A 17 54.63 98.89 -2.57
C LEU A 17 53.83 99.32 -1.33
N CYS A 18 53.96 100.57 -0.88
CA CYS A 18 53.16 101.11 0.22
C CYS A 18 51.67 101.23 -0.14
N SER A 19 51.36 101.54 -1.40
CA SER A 19 49.98 101.63 -1.88
C SER A 19 49.33 100.25 -1.99
N GLN A 20 50.08 99.24 -2.44
CA GLN A 20 49.64 97.84 -2.49
C GLN A 20 49.38 97.28 -1.08
N GLU A 21 50.26 97.53 -0.12
CA GLU A 21 50.08 97.07 1.27
C GLU A 21 48.83 97.70 1.92
N LYS A 22 48.55 98.98 1.65
CA LYS A 22 47.31 99.65 2.10
C LYS A 22 46.06 98.99 1.52
N ALA A 23 46.04 98.69 0.23
CA ALA A 23 44.90 98.04 -0.42
C ALA A 23 44.65 96.62 0.14
N GLU A 24 45.72 95.88 0.42
CA GLU A 24 45.63 94.53 0.98
C GLU A 24 45.14 94.54 2.44
N TRP A 25 45.57 95.51 3.26
CA TRP A 25 45.00 95.72 4.60
C TRP A 25 43.54 96.20 4.55
N GLU A 26 43.16 97.02 3.57
CA GLU A 26 41.76 97.44 3.39
C GLU A 26 40.86 96.26 3.06
N ASN A 27 41.32 95.34 2.21
CA ASN A 27 40.60 94.11 1.89
C ASN A 27 40.48 93.18 3.10
N LEU A 28 41.55 93.02 3.89
CA LEU A 28 41.52 92.25 5.13
C LEU A 28 40.59 92.89 6.17
N ASN A 29 40.60 94.22 6.29
CA ASN A 29 39.70 94.95 7.19
C ASN A 29 38.23 94.80 6.80
N LYS A 30 37.90 94.76 5.51
CA LYS A 30 36.54 94.43 5.04
C LYS A 30 36.11 93.05 5.52
N LEU A 31 37.02 92.07 5.50
CA LEU A 31 36.75 90.72 5.97
C LEU A 31 36.62 90.66 7.51
N LEU A 32 37.53 91.29 8.24
CA LEU A 32 37.47 91.42 9.70
C LEU A 32 36.16 92.05 10.18
N MET A 33 35.73 93.14 9.52
CA MET A 33 34.49 93.84 9.84
C MET A 33 33.25 92.97 9.58
N ARG A 34 33.25 92.11 8.56
CA ARG A 34 32.17 91.13 8.34
C ARG A 34 32.04 90.13 9.48
N HIS A 35 33.14 89.85 10.19
CA HIS A 35 33.17 89.02 11.39
C HIS A 35 33.08 89.83 12.70
N GLY A 36 32.77 91.13 12.63
CA GLY A 36 32.59 92.00 13.81
C GLY A 36 33.89 92.43 14.50
N LEU A 37 35.05 92.22 13.87
CA LEU A 37 36.36 92.58 14.39
C LEU A 37 36.74 94.01 13.97
N LYS A 38 37.50 94.72 14.81
CA LYS A 38 37.93 96.11 14.54
C LYS A 38 38.97 96.17 13.40
N PRO A 39 38.94 97.21 12.55
CA PRO A 39 39.88 97.35 11.44
C PRO A 39 41.28 97.76 11.95
N VAL A 40 42.31 97.21 11.32
CA VAL A 40 43.72 97.55 11.56
C VAL A 40 44.07 98.80 10.76
N SER A 41 44.58 99.84 11.41
CA SER A 41 45.00 101.08 10.74
C SER A 41 46.52 101.18 10.68
N LEU A 42 47.04 101.64 9.54
CA LEU A 42 48.47 101.92 9.37
C LEU A 42 48.79 103.28 10.01
N ALA A 43 49.67 103.30 11.00
CA ALA A 43 50.01 104.51 11.74
C ALA A 43 50.79 105.50 10.87
N THR A 44 50.46 106.79 10.97
CA THR A 44 51.28 107.87 10.39
C THR A 44 52.44 108.24 11.32
N PRO A 45 53.63 108.60 10.82
CA PRO A 45 54.87 108.71 11.62
C PRO A 45 54.86 109.74 12.76
N ARG A 46 53.80 110.54 12.92
CA ARG A 46 53.77 111.73 13.80
C ARG A 46 53.25 111.47 15.22
N ASN A 47 52.61 110.32 15.49
CA ASN A 47 52.03 109.98 16.80
C ASN A 47 52.62 108.67 17.36
N SER A 48 53.86 108.72 17.85
CA SER A 48 54.69 107.53 18.13
C SER A 48 54.85 107.17 19.62
N LYS A 49 53.98 107.62 20.53
CA LYS A 49 54.23 107.40 21.97
C LYS A 49 53.83 106.02 22.51
N ASN A 50 53.07 105.19 21.79
CA ASN A 50 52.64 103.85 22.24
C ASN A 50 52.45 102.83 21.09
N LEU A 51 53.21 102.94 19.98
CA LEU A 51 53.01 102.10 18.80
C LEU A 51 54.22 101.22 18.52
N THR A 52 53.98 99.91 18.36
CA THR A 52 54.98 98.94 17.93
C THR A 52 55.17 99.06 16.41
N VAL A 53 56.38 99.42 15.98
CA VAL A 53 56.73 99.48 14.55
C VAL A 53 57.11 98.07 14.11
N LEU A 54 56.38 97.52 13.14
CA LEU A 54 56.67 96.23 12.53
C LEU A 54 57.55 96.45 11.29
N ASP A 55 58.53 95.57 11.08
CA ASP A 55 59.22 95.49 9.80
C ASP A 55 58.27 94.89 8.73
N LYS A 56 58.60 95.13 7.47
CA LYS A 56 57.77 94.72 6.31
C LYS A 56 57.51 93.21 6.26
N HIS A 57 58.48 92.40 6.68
CA HIS A 57 58.35 90.94 6.66
C HIS A 57 57.41 90.47 7.77
N SER A 58 57.51 91.03 8.98
CA SER A 58 56.59 90.75 10.08
C SER A 58 55.15 91.19 9.78
N SER A 59 54.96 92.36 9.14
CA SER A 59 53.63 92.84 8.68
C SER A 59 52.99 91.86 7.68
N LEU A 60 53.76 91.42 6.68
CA LEU A 60 53.32 90.45 5.68
C LEU A 60 52.94 89.11 6.33
N GLY A 61 53.77 88.60 7.25
CA GLY A 61 53.52 87.34 7.96
C GLY A 61 52.24 87.38 8.79
N ILE A 62 52.03 88.44 9.57
CA ILE A 62 50.81 88.63 10.38
C ILE A 62 49.58 88.75 9.48
N ARG A 63 49.69 89.48 8.37
CA ARG A 63 48.58 89.65 7.42
C ARG A 63 48.17 88.35 6.75
N LEU A 64 49.13 87.52 6.33
CA LEU A 64 48.85 86.20 5.76
C LEU A 64 48.23 85.26 6.81
N ALA A 65 48.73 85.28 8.04
CA ALA A 65 48.17 84.49 9.14
C ALA A 65 46.73 84.90 9.45
N LEU A 66 46.45 86.21 9.56
CA LEU A 66 45.09 86.73 9.78
C LEU A 66 44.16 86.38 8.61
N LYS A 67 44.62 86.53 7.37
CA LYS A 67 43.83 86.19 6.18
C LYS A 67 43.43 84.72 6.20
N THR A 68 44.39 83.83 6.43
CA THR A 68 44.17 82.38 6.46
C THR A 68 43.22 82.00 7.59
N LEU A 69 43.38 82.57 8.79
CA LEU A 69 42.54 82.26 9.94
C LEU A 69 41.08 82.69 9.73
N VAL A 70 40.85 83.87 9.14
CA VAL A 70 39.50 84.36 8.88
C VAL A 70 38.83 83.55 7.76
N GLU A 71 39.56 83.22 6.70
CA GLU A 71 39.06 82.33 5.65
C GLU A 71 38.74 80.92 6.19
N ASP A 72 39.56 80.37 7.09
CA ASP A 72 39.29 79.10 7.75
C ASP A 72 38.05 79.17 8.65
N THR A 73 37.90 80.27 9.41
CA THR A 73 36.71 80.50 10.24
C THR A 73 35.43 80.55 9.40
N GLU A 74 35.47 81.18 8.21
CA GLU A 74 34.32 81.21 7.30
C GLU A 74 33.98 79.81 6.74
N ARG A 75 35.01 79.01 6.39
CA ARG A 75 34.83 77.61 5.97
C ARG A 75 34.21 76.77 7.08
N GLN A 76 34.72 76.88 8.31
CA GLN A 76 34.18 76.18 9.47
C GLN A 76 32.73 76.60 9.75
N GLN A 77 32.39 77.89 9.63
CA GLN A 77 31.02 78.37 9.80
C GLN A 77 30.07 77.79 8.74
N LYS A 78 30.48 77.75 7.47
CA LYS A 78 29.70 77.11 6.38
C LYS A 78 29.50 75.62 6.63
N MET A 79 30.55 74.91 7.04
CA MET A 79 30.48 73.49 7.38
C MET A 79 29.50 73.26 8.55
N MET A 80 29.59 74.07 9.61
CA MET A 80 28.71 73.97 10.77
C MET A 80 27.25 74.21 10.39
N GLN A 81 26.96 75.21 9.55
CA GLN A 81 25.60 75.45 9.04
C GLN A 81 25.08 74.26 8.22
N GLY A 82 25.92 73.70 7.34
CA GLY A 82 25.59 72.50 6.57
C GLY A 82 25.30 71.30 7.46
N LEU A 83 26.12 71.07 8.49
CA LEU A 83 25.92 70.01 9.48
C LEU A 83 24.63 70.20 10.28
N ILE A 84 24.30 71.42 10.70
CA ILE A 84 23.04 71.72 11.40
C ILE A 84 21.84 71.42 10.50
N GLN A 85 21.90 71.81 9.23
CA GLN A 85 20.82 71.55 8.27
C GLN A 85 20.66 70.05 8.00
N ALA A 86 21.76 69.34 7.77
CA ALA A 86 21.75 67.89 7.60
C ALA A 86 21.21 67.17 8.84
N ASN A 87 21.62 67.58 10.05
CA ASN A 87 21.11 66.99 11.29
C ASN A 87 19.59 67.21 11.46
N ARG A 88 19.09 68.39 11.09
CA ARG A 88 17.64 68.67 11.09
C ARG A 88 16.88 67.77 10.11
N GLN A 89 17.41 67.59 8.90
CA GLN A 89 16.82 66.70 7.90
C GLN A 89 16.79 65.25 8.40
N LEU A 90 17.92 64.75 8.91
CA LEU A 90 18.03 63.41 9.47
C LEU A 90 17.04 63.18 10.63
N ARG A 91 16.84 64.19 11.50
CA ARG A 91 15.85 64.10 12.58
C ARG A 91 14.42 63.95 12.05
N GLU A 92 14.06 64.67 10.99
CA GLU A 92 12.74 64.52 10.37
C GLU A 92 12.58 63.17 9.66
N GLU A 93 13.61 62.69 8.96
CA GLU A 93 13.60 61.36 8.35
C GLU A 93 13.42 60.26 9.40
N VAL A 94 14.18 60.32 10.50
CA VAL A 94 14.02 59.38 11.63
C VAL A 94 12.62 59.46 12.22
N ARG A 95 12.02 60.65 12.33
CA ARG A 95 10.65 60.81 12.84
C ARG A 95 9.62 60.20 11.88
N LEU A 96 9.78 60.38 10.58
CA LEU A 96 8.91 59.81 9.55
C LEU A 96 9.01 58.28 9.53
N GLU A 97 10.23 57.74 9.55
CA GLU A 97 10.47 56.30 9.58
C GLU A 97 9.94 55.67 10.86
N ARG A 98 10.10 56.32 12.02
CA ARG A 98 9.46 55.86 13.26
C ARG A 98 7.93 55.80 13.14
N GLY A 99 7.32 56.78 12.47
CA GLY A 99 5.89 56.78 12.20
C GLY A 99 5.45 55.68 11.22
N ARG A 100 6.30 55.33 10.24
CA ARG A 100 6.06 54.19 9.34
C ARG A 100 6.17 52.87 10.08
N ALA A 101 7.25 52.67 10.83
CA ALA A 101 7.47 51.47 11.66
C ALA A 101 6.31 51.24 12.64
N SER A 102 5.83 52.28 13.33
CA SER A 102 4.70 52.16 14.26
C SER A 102 3.39 51.73 13.57
N ARG A 103 3.10 52.22 12.35
CA ARG A 103 1.94 51.74 11.58
C ARG A 103 2.12 50.28 11.16
N GLN A 104 3.33 49.90 10.78
CA GLN A 104 3.65 48.55 10.33
C GLN A 104 3.55 47.54 11.47
N GLU A 105 4.01 47.93 12.66
CA GLU A 105 3.82 47.19 13.92
C GLU A 105 2.33 47.03 14.26
N GLN A 106 1.53 48.10 14.15
CA GLN A 106 0.09 48.02 14.37
C GLN A 106 -0.59 47.05 13.40
N HIS A 107 -0.25 47.12 12.10
CA HIS A 107 -0.75 46.17 11.11
C HIS A 107 -0.35 44.72 11.41
N ALA A 108 0.88 44.50 11.89
CA ALA A 108 1.34 43.17 12.29
C ALA A 108 0.54 42.64 13.48
N ASN A 109 0.30 43.46 14.50
CA ASN A 109 -0.51 43.09 15.67
C ASN A 109 -1.97 42.78 15.31
N ASP A 110 -2.57 43.56 14.40
CA ASP A 110 -3.94 43.31 13.92
C ASP A 110 -4.02 42.00 13.12
N LEU A 111 -2.99 41.70 12.31
CA LEU A 111 -2.89 40.45 11.58
C LEU A 111 -2.70 39.25 12.52
N GLU A 112 -1.85 39.38 13.54
CA GLU A 112 -1.64 38.36 14.56
C GLU A 112 -2.96 38.02 15.28
N LYS A 113 -3.72 39.04 15.69
CA LYS A 113 -5.05 38.84 16.29
C LYS A 113 -6.02 38.14 15.35
N THR A 114 -5.98 38.48 14.06
CA THR A 114 -6.82 37.83 13.04
C THR A 114 -6.44 36.36 12.86
N VAL A 115 -5.14 36.07 12.82
CA VAL A 115 -4.63 34.70 12.74
C VAL A 115 -5.02 33.90 13.97
N GLU A 116 -4.94 34.47 15.18
CA GLU A 116 -5.34 33.79 16.41
C GLU A 116 -6.86 33.49 16.44
N ASN A 117 -7.67 34.42 15.94
CA ASN A 117 -9.11 34.19 15.75
C ASN A 117 -9.39 33.06 14.75
N ILE A 118 -8.66 33.02 13.63
CA ILE A 118 -8.81 31.95 12.63
C ILE A 118 -8.38 30.60 13.22
N LYS A 119 -7.24 30.55 13.92
CA LYS A 119 -6.77 29.34 14.61
C LYS A 119 -7.80 28.80 15.59
N SER A 120 -8.33 29.65 16.47
CA SER A 120 -9.36 29.22 17.43
C SER A 120 -10.62 28.72 16.72
N LYS A 121 -11.00 29.30 15.58
CA LYS A 121 -12.13 28.82 14.79
C LYS A 121 -11.86 27.47 14.12
N ILE A 122 -10.65 27.25 13.61
CA ILE A 122 -10.23 25.97 13.06
C ILE A 122 -10.29 24.89 14.15
N CYS A 123 -9.69 25.12 15.33
CA CYS A 123 -9.73 24.16 16.43
C CYS A 123 -11.18 23.80 16.82
N GLN A 124 -12.08 24.79 16.89
CA GLN A 124 -13.49 24.53 17.17
C GLN A 124 -14.17 23.64 16.12
N LEU A 125 -13.88 23.88 14.83
CA LEU A 125 -14.45 23.09 13.74
C LEU A 125 -13.87 21.67 13.70
N GLU A 126 -12.58 21.52 14.00
CA GLU A 126 -11.93 20.22 14.15
C GLU A 126 -12.55 19.43 15.30
N ASP A 127 -12.70 20.05 16.48
CA ASP A 127 -13.33 19.42 17.65
C ASP A 127 -14.78 19.01 17.37
N GLU A 128 -15.56 19.87 16.71
CA GLU A 128 -16.94 19.57 16.32
C GLU A 128 -17.00 18.39 15.33
N THR A 129 -16.07 18.33 14.38
CA THR A 129 -15.98 17.24 13.41
C THR A 129 -15.57 15.93 14.10
N ILE A 130 -14.58 15.96 14.98
CA ILE A 130 -14.14 14.81 15.78
C ILE A 130 -15.31 14.30 16.65
N ALA A 131 -16.07 15.21 17.28
CA ALA A 131 -17.24 14.83 18.08
C ALA A 131 -18.32 14.15 17.23
N LYS A 132 -18.62 14.67 16.03
CA LYS A 132 -19.57 14.06 15.09
C LYS A 132 -19.12 12.67 14.64
N VAL A 133 -17.83 12.51 14.28
CA VAL A 133 -17.27 11.21 13.89
C VAL A 133 -17.33 10.23 15.06
N CYS A 134 -16.98 10.65 16.28
CA CYS A 134 -17.11 9.82 17.47
C CYS A 134 -18.57 9.37 17.70
N GLN A 135 -19.54 10.27 17.53
CA GLN A 135 -20.96 9.97 17.67
C GLN A 135 -21.43 8.95 16.62
N GLN A 136 -21.07 9.16 15.35
CA GLN A 136 -21.40 8.24 14.26
C GLN A 136 -20.75 6.86 14.48
N GLN A 137 -19.49 6.82 14.90
CA GLN A 137 -18.79 5.58 15.21
C GLN A 137 -19.48 4.79 16.34
N ASN A 138 -20.03 5.49 17.34
CA ASN A 138 -20.79 4.84 18.40
C ASN A 138 -22.13 4.29 17.90
N GLN A 139 -22.84 5.02 17.03
CA GLN A 139 -24.07 4.54 16.40
C GLN A 139 -23.81 3.28 15.56
N VAL A 140 -22.75 3.27 14.75
CA VAL A 140 -22.35 2.09 13.96
C VAL A 140 -22.03 0.91 14.86
N LYS A 141 -21.31 1.13 15.97
CA LYS A 141 -21.00 0.07 16.95
C LYS A 141 -22.26 -0.53 17.58
N GLU A 142 -23.25 0.28 17.92
CA GLU A 142 -24.53 -0.22 18.47
C GLU A 142 -25.31 -1.01 17.41
N LEU A 143 -25.41 -0.50 16.17
CA LEU A 143 -26.06 -1.24 15.07
C LEU A 143 -25.37 -2.59 14.78
N GLN A 144 -24.05 -2.64 14.85
CA GLN A 144 -23.30 -3.90 14.70
C GLN A 144 -23.60 -4.90 15.83
N LYS A 145 -23.75 -4.42 17.08
CA LYS A 145 -24.18 -5.29 18.19
C LYS A 145 -25.60 -5.81 17.95
N ASP A 146 -26.53 -4.95 17.55
CA ASP A 146 -27.92 -5.33 17.28
C ASP A 146 -28.01 -6.34 16.12
N GLN A 147 -27.20 -6.17 15.07
CA GLN A 147 -27.09 -7.11 13.96
C GLN A 147 -26.57 -8.47 14.43
N HIS A 148 -25.51 -8.50 15.26
CA HIS A 148 -24.97 -9.74 15.81
C HIS A 148 -25.98 -10.46 16.71
N VAL A 149 -26.67 -9.73 17.59
CA VAL A 149 -27.73 -10.28 18.45
C VAL A 149 -28.86 -10.87 17.61
N SER A 150 -29.31 -10.15 16.58
CA SER A 150 -30.35 -10.63 15.66
C SER A 150 -29.91 -11.89 14.90
N GLN A 151 -28.66 -11.94 14.41
CA GLN A 151 -28.12 -13.10 13.71
C GLN A 151 -28.01 -14.32 14.62
N VAL A 152 -27.53 -14.16 15.86
CA VAL A 152 -27.48 -15.23 16.85
C VAL A 152 -28.88 -15.74 17.19
N THR A 153 -29.85 -14.82 17.36
CA THR A 153 -31.25 -15.19 17.65
C THR A 153 -31.87 -16.00 16.51
N LEU A 154 -31.62 -15.61 15.25
CA LEU A 154 -32.11 -16.35 14.08
C LEU A 154 -31.49 -17.75 13.98
N ILE A 155 -30.16 -17.87 14.17
CA ILE A 155 -29.47 -19.17 14.17
C ILE A 155 -30.03 -20.08 15.27
N HIS A 156 -30.25 -19.53 16.47
CA HIS A 156 -30.82 -20.27 17.58
C HIS A 156 -32.25 -20.77 17.27
N TYR A 157 -33.10 -19.94 16.69
CA TYR A 157 -34.46 -20.32 16.30
C TYR A 157 -34.47 -21.44 15.25
N LEU A 158 -33.68 -21.29 14.19
CA LEU A 158 -33.50 -22.34 13.17
C LEU A 158 -32.94 -23.62 13.79
N GLY A 159 -32.01 -23.51 14.74
CA GLY A 159 -31.46 -24.63 15.48
C GLY A 159 -32.55 -25.43 16.20
N ILE A 160 -33.41 -24.74 16.97
CA ILE A 160 -34.54 -25.37 17.67
C ILE A 160 -35.47 -26.08 16.68
N GLU A 161 -35.86 -25.42 15.58
CA GLU A 161 -36.76 -26.01 14.58
C GLU A 161 -36.16 -27.27 13.93
N THR A 162 -34.85 -27.24 13.62
CA THR A 162 -34.15 -28.43 13.11
C THR A 162 -34.06 -29.55 14.15
N GLU A 163 -33.89 -29.23 15.43
CA GLU A 163 -33.83 -30.21 16.50
C GLU A 163 -35.20 -30.87 16.75
N GLU A 164 -36.28 -30.09 16.70
CA GLU A 164 -37.66 -30.60 16.79
C GLU A 164 -38.01 -31.52 15.61
N THR A 165 -37.64 -31.14 14.39
CA THR A 165 -37.87 -31.98 13.20
C THR A 165 -37.06 -33.27 13.25
N ILE A 166 -35.80 -33.22 13.69
CA ILE A 166 -34.98 -34.41 13.92
C ILE A 166 -35.61 -35.31 14.97
N ALA A 167 -36.06 -34.76 16.11
CA ALA A 167 -36.70 -35.54 17.17
C ALA A 167 -37.99 -36.22 16.69
N HIS A 168 -38.80 -35.52 15.89
CA HIS A 168 -40.00 -36.09 15.27
C HIS A 168 -39.65 -37.25 14.32
N LEU A 169 -38.68 -37.07 13.42
CA LEU A 169 -38.25 -38.11 12.49
C LEU A 169 -37.65 -39.32 13.21
N GLN A 170 -36.83 -39.11 14.25
CA GLN A 170 -36.29 -40.18 15.08
C GLN A 170 -37.41 -41.01 15.73
N LYS A 171 -38.48 -40.36 16.21
CA LYS A 171 -39.65 -41.03 16.78
C LYS A 171 -40.40 -41.87 15.75
N GLU A 172 -40.61 -41.34 14.54
CA GLU A 172 -41.27 -42.07 13.45
C GLU A 172 -40.43 -43.28 12.98
N ILE A 173 -39.11 -43.13 12.86
CA ILE A 173 -38.21 -44.25 12.55
C ILE A 173 -38.28 -45.34 13.64
N TYR A 174 -38.27 -44.95 14.92
CA TYR A 174 -38.41 -45.90 16.02
C TYR A 174 -39.74 -46.66 15.94
N LYS A 175 -40.84 -45.95 15.70
CA LYS A 175 -42.18 -46.55 15.55
C LYS A 175 -42.25 -47.51 14.36
N ALA A 176 -41.76 -47.08 13.20
CA ALA A 176 -41.70 -47.93 12.00
C ALA A 176 -40.83 -49.18 12.22
N GLY A 177 -39.73 -49.06 12.96
CA GLY A 177 -38.88 -50.20 13.33
C GLY A 177 -39.61 -51.21 14.23
N VAL A 178 -40.40 -50.74 15.19
CA VAL A 178 -41.24 -51.62 16.04
C VAL A 178 -42.32 -52.32 15.20
N GLU A 179 -43.03 -51.58 14.35
CA GLU A 179 -44.07 -52.14 13.47
C GLU A 179 -43.52 -53.19 12.49
N GLU A 180 -42.33 -52.96 11.91
CA GLU A 180 -41.69 -53.93 11.03
C GLU A 180 -41.21 -55.17 11.82
N GLN A 181 -40.71 -54.99 13.03
CA GLN A 181 -40.34 -56.12 13.89
C GLN A 181 -41.57 -56.98 14.26
N GLU A 182 -42.73 -56.37 14.52
CA GLU A 182 -43.99 -57.08 14.74
C GLU A 182 -44.47 -57.81 13.48
N ARG A 183 -44.36 -57.17 12.30
CA ARG A 183 -44.63 -57.81 11.01
C ARG A 183 -43.75 -59.03 10.78
N ILE A 184 -42.44 -58.91 10.96
CA ILE A 184 -41.47 -60.01 10.82
C ILE A 184 -41.82 -61.13 11.81
N THR A 185 -42.13 -60.79 13.07
CA THR A 185 -42.51 -61.78 14.09
C THR A 185 -43.79 -62.52 13.69
N THR A 186 -44.78 -61.81 13.16
CA THR A 186 -46.04 -62.39 12.67
C THR A 186 -45.80 -63.28 11.45
N GLN A 187 -44.99 -62.83 10.48
CA GLN A 187 -44.63 -63.61 9.30
C GLN A 187 -43.87 -64.89 9.69
N ASN A 188 -42.90 -64.80 10.60
CA ASN A 188 -42.15 -65.95 11.11
C ASN A 188 -43.07 -66.96 11.82
N LYS A 189 -44.05 -66.47 12.60
CA LYS A 189 -45.04 -67.33 13.26
C LYS A 189 -45.91 -68.06 12.23
N MET A 190 -46.40 -67.35 11.20
CA MET A 190 -47.17 -67.95 10.11
C MET A 190 -46.34 -68.97 9.32
N PHE A 191 -45.09 -68.64 9.01
CA PHE A 191 -44.16 -69.54 8.34
C PHE A 191 -43.92 -70.81 9.15
N CYS A 192 -43.66 -70.69 10.46
CA CYS A 192 -43.52 -71.86 11.34
C CYS A 192 -44.79 -72.73 11.38
N GLN A 193 -45.98 -72.11 11.39
CA GLN A 193 -47.25 -72.85 11.35
C GLN A 193 -47.42 -73.57 10.02
N PHE A 194 -47.08 -72.92 8.90
CA PHE A 194 -47.09 -73.54 7.58
C PHE A 194 -46.13 -74.72 7.49
N CYS A 195 -44.89 -74.59 7.98
CA CYS A 195 -43.93 -75.70 8.03
C CYS A 195 -44.45 -76.88 8.86
N LYS A 196 -45.05 -76.62 10.03
CA LYS A 196 -45.66 -77.67 10.87
C LYS A 196 -46.80 -78.38 10.12
N GLN A 197 -47.68 -77.63 9.45
CA GLN A 197 -48.78 -78.18 8.68
C GLN A 197 -48.29 -79.01 7.49
N ALA A 198 -47.28 -78.52 6.76
CA ALA A 198 -46.68 -79.23 5.64
C ALA A 198 -46.02 -80.55 6.08
N LEU A 199 -45.29 -80.54 7.19
CA LEU A 199 -44.70 -81.75 7.79
C LEU A 199 -45.79 -82.75 8.21
N PHE A 200 -46.85 -82.26 8.87
CA PHE A 200 -47.97 -83.11 9.27
C PHE A 200 -48.65 -83.76 8.07
N GLN A 201 -48.92 -82.98 7.01
CA GLN A 201 -49.52 -83.48 5.77
C GLN A 201 -48.63 -84.53 5.10
N SER A 202 -47.31 -84.32 5.10
CA SER A 202 -46.34 -85.30 4.60
C SER A 202 -46.38 -86.61 5.38
N PHE A 203 -46.37 -86.56 6.71
CA PHE A 203 -46.47 -87.77 7.55
C PHE A 203 -47.82 -88.47 7.37
N GLN A 204 -48.91 -87.72 7.26
CA GLN A 204 -50.23 -88.28 7.02
C GLN A 204 -50.29 -89.01 5.67
N ASN A 205 -49.71 -88.44 4.62
CA ASN A 205 -49.60 -89.08 3.31
C ASN A 205 -48.76 -90.36 3.37
N GLN A 206 -47.61 -90.34 4.05
CA GLN A 206 -46.79 -91.55 4.25
C GLN A 206 -47.54 -92.65 5.02
N LEU A 207 -48.36 -92.28 6.02
CA LEU A 207 -49.21 -93.21 6.76
C LEU A 207 -50.27 -93.85 5.85
N ILE A 208 -50.91 -93.07 4.97
CA ILE A 208 -51.89 -93.58 4.00
C ILE A 208 -51.20 -94.52 3.00
N GLU A 209 -50.06 -94.13 2.44
CA GLU A 209 -49.30 -94.96 1.49
C GLU A 209 -48.83 -96.27 2.12
N THR A 210 -48.33 -96.24 3.36
CA THR A 210 -47.89 -97.46 4.06
C THR A 210 -49.07 -98.35 4.43
N LYS A 211 -50.22 -97.78 4.80
CA LYS A 211 -51.45 -98.53 5.03
C LYS A 211 -51.95 -99.22 3.76
N ALA A 212 -52.00 -98.50 2.63
CA ALA A 212 -52.36 -99.07 1.34
C ALA A 212 -51.40 -100.20 0.92
N ARG A 213 -50.09 -100.02 1.14
CA ARG A 213 -49.09 -101.07 0.90
C ARG A 213 -49.31 -102.29 1.79
N ASN A 214 -49.67 -102.11 3.06
CA ASN A 214 -50.01 -103.21 3.97
C ASN A 214 -51.28 -103.95 3.55
N GLU A 215 -52.32 -103.23 3.12
CA GLU A 215 -53.55 -103.82 2.58
C GLU A 215 -53.27 -104.63 1.30
N GLN A 216 -52.38 -104.12 0.43
CA GLN A 216 -51.92 -104.86 -0.74
C GLN A 216 -51.16 -106.14 -0.35
N LEU A 217 -50.22 -106.06 0.60
CA LEU A 217 -49.50 -107.23 1.11
C LEU A 217 -50.43 -108.25 1.82
N GLN A 218 -51.51 -107.77 2.45
CA GLN A 218 -52.56 -108.62 3.02
C GLN A 218 -53.34 -109.34 1.93
N HIS A 219 -53.73 -108.63 0.86
CA HIS A 219 -54.36 -109.25 -0.30
C HIS A 219 -53.45 -110.29 -0.97
N GLU A 220 -52.16 -109.99 -1.11
CA GLU A 220 -51.16 -110.94 -1.60
C GLU A 220 -51.04 -112.15 -0.67
N ASN A 221 -50.98 -111.95 0.66
CA ASN A 221 -50.98 -113.06 1.63
C ASN A 221 -52.23 -113.93 1.56
N ILE A 222 -53.42 -113.33 1.42
CA ILE A 222 -54.67 -114.08 1.23
C ILE A 222 -54.63 -114.85 -0.09
N ASN A 223 -54.07 -114.26 -1.14
CA ASN A 223 -53.90 -114.93 -2.43
C ASN A 223 -52.95 -116.13 -2.31
N PHE A 224 -51.77 -115.95 -1.69
CA PHE A 224 -50.84 -117.04 -1.42
C PHE A 224 -51.45 -118.13 -0.53
N LYS A 225 -52.30 -117.76 0.44
CA LYS A 225 -53.03 -118.74 1.26
C LYS A 225 -54.05 -119.53 0.44
N LYS A 226 -54.78 -118.88 -0.48
CA LYS A 226 -55.66 -119.56 -1.44
C LYS A 226 -54.89 -120.45 -2.41
N GLU A 227 -53.70 -120.05 -2.84
CA GLU A 227 -52.80 -120.88 -3.66
C GLU A 227 -52.27 -122.10 -2.88
N LEU A 228 -52.03 -121.95 -1.58
CA LEU A 228 -51.66 -123.05 -0.67
C LEU A 228 -52.82 -124.04 -0.44
N GLU A 229 -54.07 -123.56 -0.35
CA GLU A 229 -55.27 -124.40 -0.17
C GLU A 229 -55.77 -125.05 -1.48
N THR A 230 -55.43 -124.48 -2.64
CA THR A 230 -55.71 -125.07 -3.96
C THR A 230 -54.61 -126.00 -4.47
N ARG A 231 -53.67 -126.38 -3.58
CA ARG A 231 -52.56 -127.27 -3.92
C ARG A 231 -53.07 -128.66 -4.35
N PRO A 232 -52.83 -129.08 -5.60
CA PRO A 232 -53.30 -130.39 -6.08
C PRO A 232 -52.65 -131.53 -5.30
N THR A 233 -53.47 -132.48 -4.86
CA THR A 233 -52.98 -133.67 -4.14
C THR A 233 -52.23 -134.56 -5.14
N VAL A 234 -51.23 -135.33 -4.69
CA VAL A 234 -50.27 -136.12 -5.51
C VAL A 234 -50.94 -137.02 -6.58
N GLN A 235 -52.23 -137.33 -6.43
CA GLN A 235 -53.01 -138.10 -7.40
C GLN A 235 -53.48 -137.27 -8.62
N GLU A 236 -53.62 -135.94 -8.52
CA GLU A 236 -54.07 -135.06 -9.63
C GLU A 236 -52.90 -134.61 -10.53
N LEU A 237 -51.67 -134.56 -9.98
CA LEU A 237 -50.45 -134.29 -10.74
C LEU A 237 -50.16 -135.37 -11.81
N LYS A 238 -50.66 -136.60 -11.62
CA LYS A 238 -50.56 -137.68 -12.62
C LYS A 238 -51.53 -137.51 -13.81
N LEU A 239 -52.66 -136.84 -13.60
CA LEU A 239 -53.65 -136.54 -14.65
C LEU A 239 -53.23 -135.33 -15.49
N TYR A 240 -52.69 -134.29 -14.86
CA TYR A 240 -52.12 -133.14 -15.58
C TYR A 240 -50.86 -133.50 -16.37
N LYS A 241 -50.06 -134.49 -15.96
CA LYS A 241 -48.93 -135.00 -16.76
C LYS A 241 -49.36 -135.65 -18.08
N HIS A 242 -50.59 -136.17 -18.16
CA HIS A 242 -51.15 -136.74 -19.38
C HIS A 242 -51.77 -135.68 -20.30
N GLN A 243 -52.33 -134.61 -19.74
CA GLN A 243 -52.89 -133.48 -20.50
C GLN A 243 -51.84 -132.48 -20.97
N VAL A 244 -50.73 -132.29 -20.23
CA VAL A 244 -49.58 -131.49 -20.66
C VAL A 244 -48.90 -132.12 -21.88
N LYS A 245 -48.86 -133.46 -21.99
CA LYS A 245 -48.38 -134.15 -23.21
C LYS A 245 -49.25 -133.92 -24.46
N LYS A 246 -50.52 -133.54 -24.28
CA LYS A 246 -51.49 -133.25 -25.36
C LYS A 246 -51.52 -131.76 -25.75
N LEU A 247 -51.11 -130.87 -24.85
CA LEU A 247 -51.00 -129.43 -25.08
C LEU A 247 -49.57 -128.97 -25.48
N GLU A 248 -48.53 -129.74 -25.13
CA GLU A 248 -47.14 -129.55 -25.60
C GLU A 248 -46.95 -129.77 -27.11
N LYS A 249 -47.90 -130.43 -27.79
CA LYS A 249 -47.87 -130.62 -29.25
C LYS A 249 -48.57 -129.52 -30.05
N THR A 250 -49.42 -128.70 -29.43
CA THR A 250 -50.20 -127.67 -30.14
C THR A 250 -49.70 -126.25 -29.89
N LEU A 251 -48.75 -126.06 -28.96
CA LEU A 251 -48.14 -124.76 -28.68
C LEU A 251 -46.61 -124.78 -28.82
N LYS A 252 -46.10 -125.51 -29.83
CA LYS A 252 -44.68 -125.48 -30.26
C LYS A 252 -44.51 -124.74 -31.60
N LYS A 253 -45.28 -123.66 -31.82
CA LYS A 253 -45.25 -122.88 -33.07
C LYS A 253 -45.75 -121.43 -33.00
N ASN A 254 -45.65 -120.74 -31.86
CA ASN A 254 -45.67 -119.27 -31.85
C ASN A 254 -44.82 -118.74 -30.67
N ILE A 255 -43.56 -118.47 -30.98
CA ILE A 255 -42.61 -117.72 -30.16
C ILE A 255 -42.27 -116.46 -30.96
N LYS A 256 -42.11 -115.34 -30.22
CA LYS A 256 -41.51 -114.03 -30.57
C LYS A 256 -42.42 -112.91 -31.04
N SER A 257 -42.83 -112.10 -30.06
CA SER A 257 -42.51 -110.66 -29.96
C SER A 257 -43.04 -110.15 -28.62
N ARG A 258 -42.49 -109.18 -27.90
CA ARG A 258 -41.21 -108.48 -27.83
C ARG A 258 -41.33 -107.66 -26.52
N GLU A 259 -40.20 -107.48 -25.87
CA GLU A 259 -39.95 -106.70 -24.65
C GLU A 259 -40.17 -105.18 -24.76
N PHE A 260 -40.26 -104.56 -23.56
CA PHE A 260 -39.93 -103.17 -23.18
C PHE A 260 -40.98 -102.05 -23.40
N ILE A 261 -41.08 -100.96 -22.62
CA ILE A 261 -40.73 -100.52 -21.25
C ILE A 261 -41.07 -99.00 -21.18
N MET A 262 -41.38 -98.49 -19.97
CA MET A 262 -41.36 -97.08 -19.48
C MET A 262 -42.19 -96.02 -20.24
N GLY A 263 -42.89 -95.08 -19.59
CA GLY A 263 -42.62 -94.43 -18.32
C GLY A 263 -42.10 -93.02 -18.61
N GLU A 264 -42.91 -91.99 -18.40
CA GLU A 264 -42.44 -90.60 -18.45
C GLU A 264 -43.09 -89.80 -17.31
N LYS A 265 -42.26 -89.46 -16.33
CA LYS A 265 -42.58 -88.56 -15.23
C LYS A 265 -41.94 -87.22 -15.58
N ILE A 266 -42.81 -86.23 -15.65
CA ILE A 266 -42.56 -84.80 -15.50
C ILE A 266 -41.63 -84.53 -14.30
N LYS A 267 -40.52 -83.78 -14.49
CA LYS A 267 -40.38 -82.36 -14.08
C LYS A 267 -38.92 -81.87 -14.15
N GLU A 268 -38.82 -80.54 -14.26
CA GLU A 268 -37.82 -79.63 -13.70
C GLU A 268 -36.72 -78.99 -14.60
N ASN A 269 -36.86 -77.66 -14.72
CA ASN A 269 -35.88 -76.60 -14.41
C ASN A 269 -34.50 -76.57 -15.10
N LYS A 270 -34.22 -75.47 -15.83
CA LYS A 270 -33.21 -74.43 -15.47
C LYS A 270 -32.80 -73.53 -16.66
N GLU A 271 -32.86 -72.22 -16.40
CA GLU A 271 -31.81 -71.19 -16.59
C GLU A 271 -31.04 -70.98 -17.92
N SER A 272 -31.03 -69.70 -18.32
CA SER A 272 -29.88 -68.87 -18.78
C SER A 272 -29.79 -68.40 -20.25
N GLU A 273 -29.82 -67.07 -20.36
CA GLU A 273 -29.04 -66.15 -21.22
C GLU A 273 -29.13 -66.19 -22.76
N ILE A 274 -29.28 -65.01 -23.38
CA ILE A 274 -28.21 -64.30 -24.13
C ILE A 274 -28.64 -62.84 -24.42
N ILE A 275 -27.63 -61.97 -24.34
CA ILE A 275 -27.52 -60.51 -24.36
C ILE A 275 -27.62 -59.91 -25.78
N THR A 276 -28.22 -58.71 -25.92
CA THR A 276 -27.79 -57.65 -26.90
C THR A 276 -28.40 -56.24 -26.67
N GLU A 277 -29.23 -56.00 -25.64
CA GLU A 277 -29.97 -54.73 -25.48
C GLU A 277 -29.32 -53.73 -24.49
N ASP A 278 -28.36 -54.18 -23.69
CA ASP A 278 -27.83 -53.41 -22.56
C ASP A 278 -26.94 -52.21 -22.94
N GLN A 279 -26.26 -52.23 -24.09
CA GLN A 279 -25.38 -51.12 -24.47
C GLN A 279 -26.15 -49.89 -24.95
N LEU A 280 -27.23 -50.08 -25.70
CA LEU A 280 -28.06 -48.96 -26.18
C LEU A 280 -28.89 -48.37 -25.03
N GLN A 281 -29.38 -49.24 -24.12
CA GLN A 281 -30.11 -48.80 -22.93
C GLN A 281 -29.20 -48.07 -21.93
N ALA A 282 -27.92 -48.47 -21.79
CA ALA A 282 -26.95 -47.76 -20.95
C ALA A 282 -26.63 -46.36 -21.47
N VAL A 283 -26.45 -46.20 -22.80
CA VAL A 283 -26.18 -44.90 -23.43
C VAL A 283 -27.42 -43.99 -23.35
N CYS A 284 -28.63 -44.51 -23.59
CA CYS A 284 -29.86 -43.75 -23.42
C CYS A 284 -30.09 -43.31 -21.95
N ARG A 285 -29.73 -44.15 -20.97
CA ARG A 285 -29.74 -43.76 -19.55
C ARG A 285 -28.74 -42.65 -19.24
N GLN A 286 -27.54 -42.68 -19.84
CA GLN A 286 -26.56 -41.60 -19.69
C GLN A 286 -27.06 -40.29 -20.30
N TYR A 287 -27.64 -40.30 -21.51
CA TYR A 287 -28.21 -39.09 -22.11
C TYR A 287 -29.39 -38.54 -21.31
N LEU A 288 -30.29 -39.39 -20.83
CA LEU A 288 -31.39 -38.98 -19.95
C LEU A 288 -30.89 -38.43 -18.61
N GLN A 289 -29.81 -38.97 -18.06
CA GLN A 289 -29.19 -38.48 -16.84
C GLN A 289 -28.49 -37.13 -17.03
N VAL A 290 -27.89 -36.88 -18.20
CA VAL A 290 -27.34 -35.57 -18.55
C VAL A 290 -28.47 -34.55 -18.74
N LEU A 291 -29.52 -34.90 -19.48
CA LEU A 291 -30.66 -34.02 -19.70
C LEU A 291 -31.39 -33.68 -18.40
N SER A 292 -31.58 -34.64 -17.50
CA SER A 292 -32.17 -34.38 -16.18
C SER A 292 -31.26 -33.58 -15.27
N SER A 293 -29.93 -33.74 -15.39
CA SER A 293 -28.96 -32.90 -14.68
C SER A 293 -29.05 -31.45 -15.14
N ILE A 294 -29.16 -31.20 -16.45
CA ILE A 294 -29.31 -29.84 -16.98
C ILE A 294 -30.69 -29.27 -16.60
N ASP A 295 -31.76 -30.07 -16.65
CA ASP A 295 -33.10 -29.65 -16.24
C ASP A 295 -33.18 -29.31 -14.74
N SER A 296 -32.43 -30.02 -13.89
CA SER A 296 -32.31 -29.71 -12.46
C SER A 296 -31.60 -28.38 -12.20
N VAL A 297 -30.67 -27.97 -13.08
CA VAL A 297 -30.01 -26.65 -13.02
C VAL A 297 -30.99 -25.55 -13.43
N LEU A 298 -31.83 -25.79 -14.43
CA LEU A 298 -32.86 -24.85 -14.89
C LEU A 298 -34.03 -24.71 -13.90
N SER A 299 -34.38 -25.80 -13.21
CA SER A 299 -35.49 -25.85 -12.23
C SER A 299 -35.06 -25.50 -10.80
N SER A 300 -33.78 -25.19 -10.58
CA SER A 300 -33.25 -24.82 -9.27
C SER A 300 -33.84 -23.48 -8.80
N PRO A 301 -34.22 -23.33 -7.52
CA PRO A 301 -34.72 -22.06 -6.96
C PRO A 301 -33.69 -20.93 -6.97
N ARG A 302 -32.43 -21.23 -7.34
CA ARG A 302 -31.32 -20.29 -7.50
C ARG A 302 -31.09 -19.86 -8.96
N ALA A 303 -31.86 -20.41 -9.91
CA ALA A 303 -31.78 -20.05 -11.32
C ALA A 303 -32.46 -18.69 -11.56
N PRO A 304 -31.94 -17.85 -12.48
CA PRO A 304 -32.56 -16.58 -12.80
C PRO A 304 -34.00 -16.80 -13.31
N PRO A 305 -35.01 -16.09 -12.79
CA PRO A 305 -36.37 -16.21 -13.33
C PRO A 305 -36.35 -15.87 -14.82
N LEU A 306 -37.07 -16.64 -15.63
CA LEU A 306 -37.21 -16.40 -17.07
C LEU A 306 -37.96 -15.06 -17.28
N ILE A 307 -37.22 -13.95 -17.37
CA ILE A 307 -37.79 -12.60 -17.55
C ILE A 307 -38.39 -12.44 -18.96
N TYR A 308 -38.06 -13.30 -19.92
CA TYR A 308 -38.62 -13.24 -21.27
C TYR A 308 -39.61 -14.38 -21.55
N LYS A 309 -40.89 -14.16 -21.19
CA LYS A 309 -42.01 -14.89 -21.80
C LYS A 309 -42.08 -14.50 -23.28
N ARG A 310 -41.57 -15.35 -24.17
CA ARG A 310 -41.78 -15.16 -25.61
C ARG A 310 -43.28 -15.13 -25.89
N SER A 311 -43.72 -14.03 -26.47
CA SER A 311 -45.06 -13.81 -26.98
C SER A 311 -45.48 -14.94 -27.94
N LYS A 312 -46.72 -15.39 -27.78
CA LYS A 312 -47.42 -16.34 -28.65
C LYS A 312 -47.17 -16.09 -30.16
N GLY A 313 -46.86 -17.18 -30.88
CA GLY A 313 -47.18 -17.36 -32.30
C GLY A 313 -46.13 -18.15 -33.10
N PRO A 314 -46.51 -18.83 -34.20
CA PRO A 314 -47.60 -19.79 -34.38
C PRO A 314 -47.07 -21.23 -34.46
N ILE A 315 -47.92 -22.17 -34.06
CA ILE A 315 -47.77 -23.62 -34.18
C ILE A 315 -47.36 -23.98 -35.63
N GLN A 316 -46.22 -24.66 -35.80
CA GLN A 316 -45.97 -25.47 -36.98
C GLN A 316 -45.98 -26.95 -36.61
N ASN A 317 -47.03 -27.61 -37.11
CA ASN A 317 -47.24 -29.04 -37.08
C ASN A 317 -46.06 -29.79 -37.70
N GLY A 318 -45.49 -30.72 -36.93
CA GLY A 318 -44.72 -31.84 -37.43
C GLY A 318 -45.27 -33.13 -36.83
N ILE A 319 -46.06 -33.87 -37.60
CA ILE A 319 -46.56 -35.20 -37.25
C ILE A 319 -45.37 -36.15 -37.05
N LYS A 320 -45.36 -36.92 -35.96
CA LYS A 320 -44.89 -38.34 -35.84
C LYS A 320 -45.16 -38.81 -34.41
N GLU A 321 -46.22 -39.60 -34.21
CA GLU A 321 -46.17 -41.08 -34.12
C GLU A 321 -45.22 -41.59 -33.02
N ASN A 322 -45.84 -42.25 -32.02
CA ASN A 322 -45.32 -42.74 -30.74
C ASN A 322 -45.24 -41.69 -29.62
N GLY A 323 -46.30 -41.68 -28.81
CA GLY A 323 -46.52 -40.77 -27.70
C GLY A 323 -45.54 -40.94 -26.55
N GLN A 324 -44.40 -40.26 -26.64
CA GLN A 324 -43.61 -39.88 -25.48
C GLN A 324 -42.92 -38.56 -25.81
N GLU A 325 -43.62 -37.45 -25.57
CA GLU A 325 -42.99 -36.13 -25.55
C GLU A 325 -41.83 -36.20 -24.57
N CYS A 326 -40.61 -36.04 -25.10
CA CYS A 326 -39.43 -35.93 -24.27
C CYS A 326 -39.60 -34.61 -23.53
N GLY A 327 -39.86 -34.62 -22.22
CA GLY A 327 -40.13 -33.42 -21.41
C GLY A 327 -38.96 -32.45 -21.29
N PHE A 328 -38.09 -32.37 -22.30
CA PHE A 328 -36.85 -31.63 -22.40
C PHE A 328 -36.81 -30.69 -23.62
N GLU A 329 -37.92 -30.51 -24.36
CA GLU A 329 -37.98 -29.63 -25.55
C GLU A 329 -37.71 -28.15 -25.24
N HIS A 330 -37.89 -27.72 -23.98
CA HIS A 330 -37.58 -26.36 -23.52
C HIS A 330 -36.09 -26.13 -23.26
N LEU A 331 -35.27 -27.18 -23.15
CA LEU A 331 -33.84 -27.06 -22.83
C LEU A 331 -33.04 -26.37 -23.93
N PRO A 332 -33.09 -26.78 -25.21
CA PRO A 332 -32.24 -26.19 -26.25
C PRO A 332 -32.45 -24.68 -26.43
N PRO A 333 -33.69 -24.16 -26.55
CA PRO A 333 -33.92 -22.72 -26.67
C PRO A 333 -33.49 -21.92 -25.43
N THR A 334 -33.60 -22.53 -24.24
CA THR A 334 -33.22 -21.88 -22.97
C THR A 334 -31.70 -21.79 -22.85
N VAL A 335 -30.99 -22.87 -23.22
CA VAL A 335 -29.52 -22.89 -23.22
C VAL A 335 -28.94 -21.94 -24.27
N GLU A 336 -29.55 -21.87 -25.46
CA GLU A 336 -29.16 -20.91 -26.51
C GLU A 336 -29.34 -19.46 -26.03
N MET A 337 -30.47 -19.14 -25.38
CA MET A 337 -30.70 -17.83 -24.78
C MET A 337 -29.69 -17.49 -23.69
N TRP A 338 -29.32 -18.44 -22.82
CA TRP A 338 -28.33 -18.20 -21.76
C TRP A 338 -26.93 -17.97 -22.36
N ALA A 339 -26.57 -18.70 -23.42
CA ALA A 339 -25.34 -18.48 -24.16
C ALA A 339 -25.30 -17.06 -24.77
N ASP A 340 -26.39 -16.61 -25.39
CA ASP A 340 -26.51 -15.25 -25.92
C ASP A 340 -26.40 -14.18 -24.82
N GLN A 341 -27.03 -14.38 -23.67
CA GLN A 341 -26.94 -13.45 -22.53
C GLN A 341 -25.52 -13.36 -21.98
N ILE A 342 -24.81 -14.49 -21.89
CA ILE A 342 -23.42 -14.53 -21.45
C ILE A 342 -22.51 -13.81 -22.46
N MET A 343 -22.76 -13.96 -23.76
CA MET A 343 -22.06 -13.22 -24.80
C MET A 343 -22.34 -11.71 -24.72
N ALA A 344 -23.60 -11.31 -24.56
CA ALA A 344 -23.98 -9.91 -24.39
C ALA A 344 -23.35 -9.27 -23.15
N LEU A 345 -23.19 -10.04 -22.05
CA LEU A 345 -22.51 -9.59 -20.84
C LEU A 345 -21.02 -9.31 -21.08
N LYS A 346 -20.35 -10.17 -21.86
CA LYS A 346 -18.95 -9.97 -22.28
C LYS A 346 -18.79 -8.72 -23.15
N ASP A 347 -19.73 -8.49 -24.07
CA ASP A 347 -19.70 -7.30 -24.92
C ASP A 347 -20.03 -6.01 -24.16
N LEU A 348 -20.94 -6.08 -23.19
CA LEU A 348 -21.24 -4.96 -22.28
C LEU A 348 -20.01 -4.62 -21.43
N TYR A 349 -19.34 -5.61 -20.85
CA TYR A 349 -18.11 -5.41 -20.07
C TYR A 349 -17.02 -4.74 -20.91
N ARG A 350 -16.80 -5.21 -22.14
CA ARG A 350 -15.82 -4.61 -23.05
C ARG A 350 -16.16 -3.15 -23.39
N SER A 351 -17.44 -2.87 -23.63
CA SER A 351 -17.91 -1.52 -23.98
C SER A 351 -17.81 -0.57 -22.78
N LEU A 352 -18.18 -1.03 -21.60
CA LEU A 352 -18.12 -0.27 -20.36
C LEU A 352 -16.66 0.03 -19.95
N ARG A 353 -15.74 -0.91 -20.15
CA ARG A 353 -14.31 -0.67 -19.95
C ARG A 353 -13.75 0.41 -20.88
N LYS A 354 -14.17 0.43 -22.15
CA LYS A 354 -13.76 1.51 -23.07
C LYS A 354 -14.28 2.86 -22.58
N LEU A 355 -15.55 2.91 -22.16
CA LEU A 355 -16.16 4.12 -21.63
C LEU A 355 -15.47 4.58 -20.33
N SER A 356 -15.12 3.66 -19.43
CA SER A 356 -14.43 3.99 -18.18
C SER A 356 -13.03 4.54 -18.43
N GLN A 357 -12.31 4.02 -19.42
CA GLN A 357 -11.00 4.53 -19.83
C GLN A 357 -11.08 5.95 -20.42
N GLU A 358 -12.16 6.27 -21.14
CA GLU A 358 -12.36 7.62 -21.71
C GLU A 358 -12.82 8.65 -20.66
N LEU A 359 -13.74 8.28 -19.77
CA LEU A 359 -14.34 9.20 -18.81
C LEU A 359 -13.55 9.31 -17.50
N VAL A 360 -12.88 8.22 -17.10
CA VAL A 360 -12.23 8.11 -15.79
C VAL A 360 -10.86 7.40 -15.87
N PRO A 361 -9.84 8.02 -16.50
CA PRO A 361 -8.56 7.37 -16.83
C PRO A 361 -7.69 6.99 -15.61
N TRP A 362 -7.99 7.55 -14.44
CA TRP A 362 -7.23 7.32 -13.19
C TRP A 362 -7.75 6.14 -12.37
N HIS A 363 -8.91 5.59 -12.69
CA HIS A 363 -9.43 4.35 -12.07
C HIS A 363 -9.04 3.13 -12.92
N THR A 364 -7.77 3.02 -13.31
CA THR A 364 -7.25 1.76 -13.88
C THR A 364 -6.89 0.83 -12.74
N ILE A 365 -7.90 0.25 -12.09
CA ILE A 365 -7.67 -1.01 -11.38
C ILE A 365 -7.35 -2.01 -12.47
N ASP A 366 -6.11 -2.48 -12.45
CA ASP A 366 -5.62 -3.58 -13.27
C ASP A 366 -6.34 -4.87 -12.81
N ILE A 367 -7.63 -4.97 -13.12
CA ILE A 367 -8.37 -6.22 -13.03
C ILE A 367 -7.73 -7.09 -14.11
N GLN A 368 -6.78 -7.92 -13.67
CA GLN A 368 -6.08 -8.87 -14.50
C GLN A 368 -7.06 -9.55 -15.45
N ASP A 369 -6.67 -9.61 -16.72
CA ASP A 369 -7.36 -10.25 -17.85
C ASP A 369 -7.46 -11.79 -17.70
N ASN A 370 -7.33 -12.30 -16.47
CA ASN A 370 -7.22 -13.71 -16.13
C ASN A 370 -8.54 -14.36 -15.68
N SER A 371 -9.62 -13.59 -15.50
CA SER A 371 -10.95 -14.14 -15.24
C SER A 371 -11.66 -14.41 -16.57
N GLU A 372 -11.77 -15.69 -16.97
CA GLU A 372 -12.46 -16.14 -18.20
C GLU A 372 -13.92 -15.65 -18.35
N TRP A 373 -14.51 -15.14 -17.28
CA TRP A 373 -15.90 -14.71 -17.21
C TRP A 373 -16.03 -13.40 -16.38
N PRO A 374 -16.53 -12.30 -16.97
CA PRO A 374 -16.78 -11.07 -16.25
C PRO A 374 -17.96 -11.26 -15.30
N ARG A 375 -17.82 -10.86 -14.04
CA ARG A 375 -18.90 -10.94 -13.07
C ARG A 375 -19.78 -9.69 -13.14
N VAL A 376 -21.06 -9.84 -12.81
CA VAL A 376 -22.01 -8.70 -12.77
C VAL A 376 -21.60 -7.69 -11.70
N GLU A 377 -20.97 -8.14 -10.62
CA GLU A 377 -20.41 -7.26 -9.59
C GLU A 377 -19.30 -6.34 -10.15
N ASP A 378 -18.48 -6.84 -11.09
CA ASP A 378 -17.41 -6.05 -11.71
C ASP A 378 -17.99 -4.97 -12.63
N LEU A 379 -19.08 -5.29 -13.36
CA LEU A 379 -19.83 -4.33 -14.17
C LEU A 379 -20.47 -3.25 -13.30
N GLN A 380 -21.11 -3.64 -12.20
CA GLN A 380 -21.75 -2.72 -11.28
C GLN A 380 -20.73 -1.76 -10.66
N PHE A 381 -19.57 -2.28 -10.25
CA PHE A 381 -18.48 -1.45 -9.74
C PHE A 381 -18.00 -0.40 -10.73
N ILE A 382 -17.84 -0.76 -12.02
CA ILE A 382 -17.42 0.21 -13.05
C ILE A 382 -18.51 1.26 -13.28
N VAL A 383 -19.79 0.88 -13.30
CA VAL A 383 -20.91 1.83 -13.45
C VAL A 383 -20.99 2.78 -12.27
N ASP A 384 -20.92 2.26 -11.04
CA ASP A 384 -21.01 3.06 -9.81
C ASP A 384 -19.82 4.03 -9.72
N ALA A 385 -18.60 3.60 -10.09
CA ALA A 385 -17.44 4.46 -10.15
C ALA A 385 -17.58 5.59 -11.19
N ILE A 386 -18.18 5.30 -12.36
CA ILE A 386 -18.47 6.34 -13.38
C ILE A 386 -19.54 7.31 -12.87
N LEU A 387 -20.60 6.82 -12.23
CA LEU A 387 -21.69 7.65 -11.69
C LEU A 387 -21.20 8.56 -10.57
N GLU A 388 -20.39 8.03 -9.65
CA GLU A 388 -19.81 8.79 -8.54
C GLU A 388 -18.87 9.90 -9.05
N GLU A 389 -18.06 9.62 -10.09
CA GLU A 389 -17.20 10.63 -10.73
C GLU A 389 -18.03 11.73 -11.42
N ILE A 390 -19.11 11.38 -12.15
CA ILE A 390 -19.99 12.35 -12.79
C ILE A 390 -20.67 13.24 -11.74
N GLU A 391 -21.16 12.66 -10.64
CA GLU A 391 -21.77 13.40 -9.53
C GLU A 391 -20.75 14.32 -8.81
N ASN A 392 -19.50 13.88 -8.69
CA ASN A 392 -18.40 14.69 -8.14
C ASN A 392 -17.97 15.83 -9.07
N ARG A 393 -18.06 15.67 -10.40
CA ARG A 393 -17.80 16.77 -11.35
C ARG A 393 -18.87 17.86 -11.31
N GLU A 394 -20.12 17.50 -11.04
CA GLU A 394 -21.22 18.46 -10.91
C GLU A 394 -21.13 19.29 -9.62
N LYS A 395 -20.57 18.70 -8.55
CA LYS A 395 -20.32 19.38 -7.26
C LYS A 395 -19.00 20.16 -7.21
N ASN A 396 -18.02 19.80 -8.03
CA ASN A 396 -16.67 20.40 -8.04
C ASN A 396 -16.36 21.14 -9.35
N SER A 397 -17.13 22.18 -9.69
CA SER A 397 -16.87 23.12 -10.80
C SER A 397 -15.53 23.87 -10.74
N GLN A 398 -14.61 23.45 -9.87
CA GLN A 398 -13.34 24.10 -9.57
C GLN A 398 -12.17 23.11 -9.57
N ILE A 399 -12.30 21.97 -10.27
CA ILE A 399 -11.15 21.12 -10.57
C ILE A 399 -10.39 21.76 -11.74
N PRO A 400 -9.11 22.13 -11.56
CA PRO A 400 -8.30 22.68 -12.65
C PRO A 400 -8.28 21.70 -13.82
N SER A 401 -8.33 22.22 -15.05
CA SER A 401 -8.29 21.38 -16.26
C SER A 401 -7.12 20.40 -16.22
N LEU A 402 -7.29 19.22 -16.84
CA LEU A 402 -6.26 18.19 -16.90
C LEU A 402 -4.90 18.73 -17.39
N GLN A 403 -4.92 19.68 -18.32
CA GLN A 403 -3.72 20.40 -18.77
C GLN A 403 -3.04 21.21 -17.67
N THR A 404 -3.81 21.88 -16.80
CA THR A 404 -3.27 22.62 -15.65
C THR A 404 -2.65 21.67 -14.64
N LEU A 405 -3.28 20.52 -14.36
CA LEU A 405 -2.73 19.50 -13.47
C LEU A 405 -1.43 18.89 -14.01
N TYR A 406 -1.38 18.55 -15.30
CA TYR A 406 -0.13 18.10 -15.94
C TYR A 406 0.95 19.18 -15.93
N ALA A 407 0.60 20.44 -16.13
CA ALA A 407 1.55 21.55 -16.04
C ALA A 407 2.11 21.71 -14.61
N ILE A 408 1.26 21.56 -13.58
CA ILE A 408 1.68 21.58 -12.18
C ILE A 408 2.60 20.40 -11.87
N VAL A 409 2.22 19.18 -12.26
CA VAL A 409 3.05 17.99 -12.06
C VAL A 409 4.40 18.12 -12.78
N SER A 410 4.40 18.59 -14.03
CA SER A 410 5.64 18.85 -14.79
C SER A 410 6.50 19.93 -14.14
N HIS A 411 5.88 20.96 -13.55
CA HIS A 411 6.60 22.00 -12.81
C HIS A 411 7.32 21.42 -11.59
N PHE A 412 6.65 20.58 -10.79
CA PHE A 412 7.27 19.95 -9.63
C PHE A 412 8.37 18.94 -10.01
N GLN A 413 8.19 18.20 -11.10
CA GLN A 413 9.24 17.32 -11.63
C GLN A 413 10.49 18.10 -12.04
N LYS A 414 10.34 19.28 -12.66
CA LYS A 414 11.47 20.17 -12.99
C LYS A 414 12.07 20.85 -11.76
N LEU A 415 11.25 21.28 -10.80
CA LEU A 415 11.71 21.97 -9.60
C LEU A 415 12.62 21.06 -8.73
N PHE A 416 12.25 19.79 -8.62
CA PHE A 416 13.00 18.80 -7.85
C PHE A 416 13.97 17.96 -8.69
N ASP A 417 14.05 18.22 -10.00
CA ASP A 417 14.92 17.53 -10.96
C ASP A 417 14.72 16.00 -10.99
N VAL A 418 13.45 15.58 -11.11
CA VAL A 418 13.06 14.17 -11.09
C VAL A 418 12.23 13.79 -12.32
N SER A 419 12.58 12.65 -12.92
CA SER A 419 11.96 12.16 -14.16
C SER A 419 10.57 11.55 -13.96
N SER A 420 10.17 11.23 -12.73
CA SER A 420 8.86 10.63 -12.41
C SER A 420 8.17 11.33 -11.24
N LEU A 421 6.83 11.36 -11.24
CA LEU A 421 6.03 11.93 -10.16
C LEU A 421 6.31 11.23 -8.82
N TYR A 422 6.50 9.91 -8.86
CA TYR A 422 6.87 9.11 -7.68
C TYR A 422 8.21 9.52 -7.07
N GLY A 423 9.12 10.09 -7.85
CA GLY A 423 10.39 10.61 -7.36
C GLY A 423 10.31 11.99 -6.71
N VAL A 424 9.23 12.76 -6.96
CA VAL A 424 9.05 14.10 -6.40
C VAL A 424 8.94 14.06 -4.88
N TYR A 425 8.15 13.14 -4.34
CA TYR A 425 7.93 13.07 -2.89
C TYR A 425 9.19 12.63 -2.10
N PRO A 426 9.92 11.56 -2.51
CA PRO A 426 11.21 11.22 -1.93
C PRO A 426 12.21 12.38 -2.00
N ARG A 427 12.31 13.05 -3.16
CA ARG A 427 13.27 14.15 -3.34
C ARG A 427 12.90 15.38 -2.50
N MET A 428 11.61 15.68 -2.37
CA MET A 428 11.11 16.74 -1.50
C MET A 428 11.43 16.45 -0.04
N ASN A 429 11.20 15.22 0.45
CA ASN A 429 11.56 14.84 1.81
C ASN A 429 13.07 14.96 2.05
N GLU A 430 13.89 14.53 1.09
CA GLU A 430 15.35 14.68 1.17
C GLU A 430 15.76 16.16 1.30
N VAL A 431 15.15 17.04 0.50
CA VAL A 431 15.38 18.50 0.60
C VAL A 431 14.97 19.04 1.96
N TYR A 432 13.82 18.63 2.51
CA TYR A 432 13.39 19.06 3.84
C TYR A 432 14.30 18.53 4.95
N THR A 433 14.75 17.28 4.87
CA THR A 433 15.71 16.71 5.81
C THR A 433 17.03 17.47 5.75
N LYS A 434 17.57 17.73 4.55
CA LYS A 434 18.81 18.49 4.37
C LYS A 434 18.69 19.94 4.82
N LEU A 435 17.55 20.58 4.59
CA LEU A 435 17.28 21.93 5.08
C LEU A 435 17.22 21.97 6.61
N GLY A 436 16.59 20.97 7.23
CA GLY A 436 16.55 20.81 8.69
C GLY A 436 17.95 20.62 9.28
N GLU A 437 18.76 19.73 8.69
CA GLU A 437 20.17 19.51 9.05
C GLU A 437 20.98 20.80 8.95
N MET A 438 20.85 21.54 7.84
CA MET A 438 21.58 22.78 7.60
C MET A 438 21.15 23.90 8.55
N THR A 439 19.86 24.02 8.83
CA THR A 439 19.34 25.00 9.80
C THR A 439 19.84 24.69 11.21
N ASN A 440 19.91 23.41 11.58
CA ASN A 440 20.45 22.99 12.87
C ASN A 440 21.96 23.24 12.96
N ALA A 441 22.72 22.91 11.92
CA ALA A 441 24.15 23.20 11.83
C ALA A 441 24.42 24.71 11.93
N MET A 442 23.61 25.52 11.24
CA MET A 442 23.70 26.97 11.28
C MET A 442 23.41 27.51 12.69
N ARG A 443 22.37 27.02 13.36
CA ARG A 443 22.09 27.39 14.77
C ARG A 443 23.25 27.03 15.69
N ASN A 444 23.78 25.81 15.60
CA ASN A 444 24.93 25.38 16.39
C ASN A 444 26.16 26.27 16.15
N LEU A 445 26.38 26.70 14.91
CA LEU A 445 27.48 27.61 14.56
C LEU A 445 27.22 29.04 15.06
N HIS A 446 25.98 29.53 15.03
CA HIS A 446 25.60 30.81 15.67
C HIS A 446 25.89 30.77 17.17
N ASP A 447 25.49 29.69 17.85
CA ASP A 447 25.70 29.51 19.28
C ASP A 447 27.19 29.43 19.63
N LEU A 448 27.97 28.64 18.87
CA LEU A 448 29.41 28.47 19.09
C LEU A 448 30.21 29.76 18.85
N LEU A 449 29.77 30.58 17.88
CA LEU A 449 30.41 31.84 17.52
C LEU A 449 29.79 33.05 18.22
N GLU A 450 28.84 32.83 19.12
CA GLU A 450 28.09 33.87 19.86
C GLU A 450 27.50 34.96 18.95
N LEU A 451 27.07 34.58 17.75
CA LEU A 451 26.42 35.49 16.80
C LEU A 451 24.93 35.59 17.12
N ASP A 452 24.35 36.79 16.95
CA ASP A 452 22.90 36.97 17.10
C ASP A 452 22.15 36.00 16.19
N SER A 453 21.13 35.33 16.74
CA SER A 453 20.26 34.38 16.04
C SER A 453 19.55 34.95 14.81
N SER A 454 19.52 36.28 14.68
CA SER A 454 18.99 37.04 13.54
C SER A 454 20.02 37.27 12.42
N ALA A 455 21.30 36.94 12.63
CA ALA A 455 22.33 37.20 11.65
C ALA A 455 22.16 36.30 10.40
N PRO A 456 22.33 36.85 9.19
CA PRO A 456 22.11 36.10 7.97
C PRO A 456 23.19 35.02 7.78
N PRO A 457 22.87 33.89 7.10
CA PRO A 457 23.79 32.77 6.86
C PRO A 457 25.13 33.19 6.25
N THR A 458 25.13 34.24 5.42
CA THR A 458 26.33 34.78 4.77
C THR A 458 27.33 35.35 5.76
N VAL A 459 26.86 36.01 6.83
CA VAL A 459 27.71 36.57 7.87
C VAL A 459 28.36 35.45 8.69
N LEU A 460 27.60 34.39 8.98
CA LEU A 460 28.13 33.21 9.68
C LEU A 460 29.21 32.50 8.85
N VAL A 461 28.98 32.30 7.55
CA VAL A 461 29.99 31.68 6.68
C VAL A 461 31.25 32.54 6.57
N ASP A 462 31.10 33.87 6.51
CA ASP A 462 32.24 34.80 6.46
C ASP A 462 33.04 34.80 7.77
N THR A 463 32.39 34.73 8.94
CA THR A 463 33.09 34.63 10.24
C THR A 463 33.79 33.30 10.41
N VAL A 464 33.14 32.18 10.04
CA VAL A 464 33.79 30.86 10.00
C VAL A 464 34.99 30.89 9.04
N GLY A 465 34.83 31.49 7.85
CA GLY A 465 35.90 31.63 6.87
C GLY A 465 37.10 32.42 7.40
N LYS A 466 36.85 33.54 8.10
CA LYS A 466 37.90 34.33 8.76
C LYS A 466 38.60 33.54 9.86
N LEU A 467 37.86 32.79 10.68
CA LEU A 467 38.42 31.91 11.70
C LEU A 467 39.31 30.82 11.08
N CYS A 468 38.85 30.17 10.01
CA CYS A 468 39.64 29.19 9.27
C CYS A 468 40.93 29.81 8.71
N ASN A 469 40.87 31.03 8.18
CA ASN A 469 42.05 31.72 7.69
C ASN A 469 43.03 32.05 8.81
N ILE A 470 42.56 32.58 9.95
CA ILE A 470 43.40 32.88 11.12
C ILE A 470 44.06 31.61 11.66
N ILE A 471 43.32 30.50 11.74
CA ILE A 471 43.85 29.22 12.20
C ILE A 471 44.90 28.70 11.20
N ASN A 472 44.61 28.77 9.90
CA ASN A 472 45.55 28.33 8.87
C ASN A 472 46.82 29.18 8.84
N GLU A 473 46.70 30.51 8.95
CA GLU A 473 47.83 31.43 9.05
C GLU A 473 48.66 31.14 10.30
N ASN A 474 48.03 30.98 11.47
CA ASN A 474 48.72 30.65 12.71
C ASN A 474 49.42 29.27 12.66
N VAL A 475 48.79 28.26 12.06
CA VAL A 475 49.43 26.95 11.85
C VAL A 475 50.61 27.09 10.89
N THR A 476 50.47 27.86 9.82
CA THR A 476 51.55 28.11 8.87
C THR A 476 52.72 28.84 9.54
N GLU A 477 52.43 29.86 10.37
CA GLU A 477 53.43 30.58 11.17
C GLU A 477 54.08 29.69 12.24
N GLN A 478 53.33 28.81 12.91
CA GLN A 478 53.90 27.86 13.88
C GLN A 478 54.80 26.83 13.21
N VAL A 479 54.41 26.31 12.05
CA VAL A 479 55.23 25.43 11.22
C VAL A 479 56.48 26.15 10.75
N GLU A 480 56.36 27.41 10.34
CA GLU A 480 57.49 28.26 9.96
C GLU A 480 58.41 28.58 11.15
N GLN A 481 57.88 28.80 12.35
CA GLN A 481 58.69 29.00 13.57
C GLN A 481 59.42 27.72 14.01
N LEU A 482 58.77 26.57 13.90
CA LEU A 482 59.34 25.26 14.26
C LEU A 482 60.41 24.80 13.26
N LEU A 483 60.12 24.94 11.96
CA LEU A 483 60.99 24.45 10.90
C LEU A 483 61.97 25.51 10.39
N GLY A 484 61.70 26.79 10.61
CA GLY A 484 62.54 27.93 10.19
C GLY A 484 62.66 28.11 8.68
N THR A 485 61.88 27.39 7.87
CA THR A 485 61.93 27.38 6.40
C THR A 485 60.56 27.11 5.80
N GLN A 486 60.17 27.85 4.76
CA GLN A 486 58.89 27.68 4.04
C GLN A 486 58.97 26.71 2.83
N ASP A 487 60.16 26.35 2.39
CA ASP A 487 60.36 25.50 1.21
C ASP A 487 60.33 24.01 1.56
N ILE A 488 59.52 23.23 0.81
CA ILE A 488 59.31 21.80 1.05
C ILE A 488 60.62 21.02 0.93
N LEU A 489 61.50 21.38 0.00
CA LEU A 489 62.80 20.70 -0.16
C LEU A 489 63.72 20.97 1.03
N SER A 490 63.68 22.19 1.57
CA SER A 490 64.42 22.57 2.78
C SER A 490 63.87 21.88 4.05
N ILE A 491 62.55 21.69 4.14
CA ILE A 491 61.90 20.93 5.21
C ILE A 491 62.30 19.45 5.15
N ILE A 492 62.29 18.86 3.96
CA ILE A 492 62.74 17.47 3.76
C ILE A 492 64.20 17.32 4.17
N SER A 493 65.08 18.25 3.76
CA SER A 493 66.49 18.24 4.16
C SER A 493 66.66 18.36 5.68
N LYS A 494 65.88 19.20 6.37
CA LYS A 494 65.94 19.32 7.84
C LYS A 494 65.39 18.09 8.56
N LEU A 495 64.36 17.45 8.02
CA LEU A 495 63.84 16.18 8.54
C LEU A 495 64.86 15.06 8.35
N GLU A 496 65.54 15.00 7.21
CA GLU A 496 66.66 14.08 6.98
C GLU A 496 67.82 14.37 7.96
N GLU A 497 68.19 15.63 8.19
CA GLU A 497 69.19 15.99 9.20
C GLU A 497 68.78 15.53 10.61
N HIS A 498 67.49 15.61 10.97
CA HIS A 498 66.98 15.08 12.23
C HIS A 498 67.07 13.53 12.28
N GLU A 499 66.78 12.83 11.18
CA GLU A 499 66.94 11.38 11.08
C GLU A 499 68.40 10.93 11.28
N TYR A 500 69.40 11.74 10.92
CA TYR A 500 70.81 11.47 11.19
C TYR A 500 71.26 11.92 12.58
N PHE A 501 70.77 13.06 13.06
CA PHE A 501 71.14 13.62 14.36
C PHE A 501 70.55 12.81 15.52
N PHE A 502 69.30 12.37 15.41
CA PHE A 502 68.59 11.71 16.50
C PHE A 502 69.24 10.39 16.95
N PRO A 503 69.68 9.49 16.06
CA PRO A 503 70.43 8.29 16.45
C PRO A 503 71.76 8.61 17.13
N ALA A 504 72.49 9.63 16.64
CA ALA A 504 73.76 10.06 17.24
C ALA A 504 73.56 10.69 18.62
N PHE A 505 72.51 11.52 18.78
CA PHE A 505 72.11 12.10 20.04
C PHE A 505 71.62 11.03 21.03
N GLN A 506 70.81 10.09 20.57
CA GLN A 506 70.35 8.95 21.37
C GLN A 506 71.52 8.08 21.81
N ALA A 507 72.49 7.80 20.93
CA ALA A 507 73.72 7.09 21.28
C ALA A 507 74.52 7.85 22.34
N LEU A 508 74.71 9.16 22.18
CA LEU A 508 75.36 10.01 23.18
C LEU A 508 74.63 9.98 24.54
N ILE A 509 73.31 10.10 24.53
CA ILE A 509 72.49 10.03 25.75
C ILE A 509 72.60 8.66 26.40
N GLN A 510 72.62 7.58 25.61
CA GLN A 510 72.81 6.23 26.16
C GLN A 510 74.22 6.00 26.68
N ASP A 511 75.25 6.52 26.03
CA ASP A 511 76.62 6.48 26.55
C ASP A 511 76.72 7.25 27.87
N LEU A 512 76.09 8.42 27.95
CA LEU A 512 76.05 9.24 29.16
C LEU A 512 75.28 8.54 30.30
N LEU A 513 74.19 7.84 29.98
CA LEU A 513 73.43 7.01 30.92
C LEU A 513 74.18 5.75 31.35
N CYS A 514 74.97 5.15 30.46
CA CYS A 514 75.88 4.04 30.76
C CYS A 514 77.00 4.47 31.72
N VAL A 515 77.60 5.65 31.51
CA VAL A 515 78.58 6.25 32.42
C VAL A 515 77.95 6.56 33.79
N LEU A 516 76.67 6.97 33.82
CA LEU A 516 75.91 7.21 35.04
C LEU A 516 75.35 5.93 35.70
N GLY A 517 75.66 4.74 35.18
CA GLY A 517 75.37 3.45 35.80
C GLY A 517 73.91 3.00 35.74
N LYS A 518 73.08 3.57 34.84
CA LYS A 518 71.69 3.15 34.62
C LYS A 518 71.49 2.74 33.16
N SER A 519 71.58 1.45 32.86
CA SER A 519 71.21 0.91 31.54
C SER A 519 69.69 0.74 31.45
N PHE A 520 69.01 1.53 30.60
CA PHE A 520 67.63 1.25 30.21
C PHE A 520 67.61 0.06 29.24
N SER A 521 67.06 -1.07 29.68
CA SER A 521 66.59 -2.11 28.76
C SER A 521 65.48 -1.49 27.90
N THR A 522 65.74 -1.37 26.59
CA THR A 522 64.77 -1.27 25.48
C THR A 522 63.39 -0.75 25.89
N ILE A 523 63.20 0.55 25.74
CA ILE A 523 61.85 1.13 25.66
C ILE A 523 61.26 0.63 24.34
N ASP A 524 60.31 -0.29 24.44
CA ASP A 524 59.49 -0.76 23.32
C ASP A 524 58.89 0.45 22.58
N GLU A 525 59.14 0.52 21.27
CA GLU A 525 58.57 1.48 20.31
C GLU A 525 57.02 1.43 20.22
N LYS A 526 56.33 0.71 21.10
CA LYS A 526 54.87 0.55 21.09
C LYS A 526 54.09 1.64 21.83
N SER A 527 54.75 2.61 22.47
CA SER A 527 54.03 3.63 23.25
C SER A 527 53.82 4.98 22.54
N LEU A 528 54.25 5.16 21.28
CA LEU A 528 54.12 6.45 20.59
C LEU A 528 53.01 6.56 19.54
N ASN A 529 52.13 5.55 19.43
CA ASN A 529 51.01 5.58 18.47
C ASN A 529 49.63 5.78 19.11
N THR A 530 49.59 6.37 20.31
CA THR A 530 48.35 6.81 20.94
C THR A 530 48.54 8.17 21.61
N LYS A 531 48.59 9.21 20.78
CA LYS A 531 47.83 10.46 21.02
C LYS A 531 47.74 11.30 19.77
#